data_AF-A0A4Y2S4W9-F1
#
_entry.id   AF-A0A4Y2S4W9-F1
#
_cell.length_a   1.000
_cell.length_b   1.000
_cell.length_c   1.000
_cell.angle_alpha   90.00
_cell.angle_beta   90.00
_cell.angle_gamma   90.00
#
_symmetry.space_group_name_H-M   'P 1'
#
loop_
_entity.id
_entity.type
_entity.pdbx_description
1 polymer ?
#
loop_
_entity_poly.entity_id
_entity_poly.type
_entity_poly.pdbx_seq_one_letter_code
_entity_poly.pdbx_strand_id
1 'polypeptide(L)'
;MLSVKFQNEDFVVKQAGEYADYLIIKSALEIEKRSQCVVVVGEDIDLLVIIAASTNSENIFLLKSGRSKAEDALYCAATLNIAPQIRGNILFLYAFSG
;
A
#
# COMPACT_ATOMS: atom_id res chain seq x y z
N MET A 1 -24.00 5.24 -1.14
CA MET A 1 -22.78 4.48 -0.75
C MET A 1 -21.57 5.17 -1.34
N LEU A 2 -20.40 5.16 -0.67
CA LEU A 2 -19.20 5.85 -1.16
C LEU A 2 -18.74 5.35 -2.53
N SER A 3 -18.90 4.05 -2.80
CA SER A 3 -18.66 3.43 -4.10
C SER A 3 -19.43 4.10 -5.24
N VAL A 4 -20.72 4.42 -5.04
CA VAL A 4 -21.56 5.07 -6.05
C VAL A 4 -21.05 6.48 -6.35
N LYS A 5 -20.56 7.21 -5.33
CA LYS A 5 -19.98 8.54 -5.54
C LYS A 5 -18.72 8.47 -6.40
N PHE A 6 -17.82 7.53 -6.11
CA PHE A 6 -16.62 7.34 -6.92
C PHE A 6 -16.93 6.89 -8.35
N GLN A 7 -17.89 5.98 -8.52
CA GLN A 7 -18.34 5.55 -9.84
C GLN A 7 -18.94 6.70 -10.67
N ASN A 8 -19.66 7.63 -10.04
CA ASN A 8 -20.20 8.81 -10.71
C ASN A 8 -19.12 9.82 -11.15
N GLU A 9 -17.94 9.77 -10.51
CA GLU A 9 -16.75 10.55 -10.89
C GLU A 9 -15.80 9.72 -11.78
N ASP A 10 -16.32 8.69 -12.46
CA ASP A 10 -15.62 7.81 -13.40
C ASP A 10 -14.45 6.99 -12.81
N PHE A 11 -14.39 6.84 -11.47
CA PHE A 11 -13.42 5.94 -10.86
C PHE A 11 -13.84 4.48 -10.96
N VAL A 12 -12.86 3.62 -11.27
CA VAL A 12 -13.02 2.17 -11.14
C VAL A 12 -13.03 1.79 -9.67
N VAL A 13 -14.16 1.30 -9.18
CA VAL A 13 -14.31 0.84 -7.79
C VAL A 13 -14.21 -0.68 -7.73
N LYS A 14 -13.32 -1.18 -6.88
CA LYS A 14 -13.24 -2.61 -6.49
C LYS A 14 -13.59 -2.73 -5.02
N GLN A 15 -14.42 -3.71 -4.67
CA GLN A 15 -14.75 -4.03 -3.28
C GLN A 15 -14.11 -5.37 -2.90
N ALA A 16 -13.45 -5.42 -1.74
CA ALA A 16 -12.92 -6.66 -1.20
C ALA A 16 -14.03 -7.41 -0.45
N GLY A 17 -14.02 -8.74 -0.54
CA GLY A 17 -14.91 -9.59 0.25
C GLY A 17 -14.45 -9.74 1.71
N GLU A 18 -13.15 -9.94 1.91
CA GLU A 18 -12.55 -10.14 3.25
C GLU A 18 -11.48 -9.08 3.54
N TYR A 19 -10.40 -9.06 2.75
CA TYR A 19 -9.21 -8.23 3.05
C TYR A 19 -9.02 -7.13 2.00
N ALA A 20 -9.32 -5.89 2.37
CA ALA A 20 -9.13 -4.73 1.51
C ALA A 20 -7.64 -4.50 1.19
N ASP A 21 -6.77 -4.64 2.18
CA ASP A 21 -5.33 -4.36 2.05
C ASP A 21 -4.69 -5.27 1.00
N TYR A 22 -5.01 -6.57 1.03
CA TYR A 22 -4.58 -7.52 0.01
C TYR A 22 -5.03 -7.11 -1.40
N LEU A 23 -6.29 -6.71 -1.56
CA LEU A 23 -6.83 -6.30 -2.87
C LEU A 23 -6.17 -5.01 -3.38
N ILE A 24 -5.87 -4.08 -2.49
CA ILE A 24 -5.18 -2.82 -2.80
C ILE A 24 -3.76 -3.12 -3.27
N ILE A 25 -2.97 -3.88 -2.49
CA ILE A 25 -1.57 -4.16 -2.85
C ILE A 25 -1.48 -5.03 -4.10
N LYS A 26 -2.34 -6.05 -4.25
CA LYS A 26 -2.42 -6.85 -5.47
C LYS A 26 -2.73 -5.99 -6.70
N SER A 27 -3.66 -5.05 -6.57
CA SER A 27 -3.97 -4.13 -7.67
C SER A 27 -2.79 -3.22 -8.00
N ALA A 28 -2.09 -2.71 -6.99
CA ALA A 28 -0.90 -1.88 -7.20
C ALA A 28 0.20 -2.62 -7.96
N LEU A 29 0.47 -3.88 -7.60
CA LEU A 29 1.45 -4.73 -8.29
C LEU A 29 1.08 -5.02 -9.75
N GLU A 30 -0.21 -5.21 -10.06
CA GLU A 30 -0.63 -5.41 -11.46
C GLU A 30 -0.58 -4.12 -12.29
N ILE A 31 -0.89 -2.96 -11.67
CA ILE A 31 -0.84 -1.66 -12.35
C ILE A 31 0.63 -1.28 -12.63
N GLU A 32 1.54 -1.57 -11.70
CA GLU A 32 2.97 -1.25 -11.82
C GLU A 32 3.62 -1.93 -13.05
N LYS A 33 3.20 -3.14 -13.42
CA LYS A 33 3.66 -3.80 -14.66
C LYS A 33 3.41 -3.00 -15.93
N ARG A 34 2.48 -2.04 -15.90
CA ARG A 34 2.04 -1.23 -17.06
C ARG A 34 2.23 0.27 -16.85
N SER A 35 2.76 0.68 -15.69
CA SER A 35 2.81 2.08 -15.26
C SER A 35 4.20 2.38 -14.70
N GLN A 36 4.70 3.59 -14.94
CA GLN A 36 6.02 3.99 -14.42
C GLN A 36 6.01 4.22 -12.90
N CYS A 37 4.85 4.50 -12.32
CA CYS A 37 4.69 4.79 -10.90
C CYS A 37 3.26 4.46 -10.46
N VAL A 38 3.12 3.95 -9.23
CA VAL A 38 1.84 3.67 -8.57
C VAL A 38 1.86 4.26 -7.17
N VAL A 39 0.83 5.04 -6.83
CA VAL A 39 0.63 5.60 -5.50
C VAL A 39 -0.59 4.95 -4.86
N VAL A 40 -0.36 4.26 -3.75
CA VAL A 40 -1.39 3.78 -2.83
C VAL A 40 -1.63 4.89 -1.81
N VAL A 41 -2.89 5.28 -1.61
CA VAL A 41 -3.25 6.31 -0.63
C VAL A 41 -3.99 5.64 0.52
N GLY A 42 -3.54 5.85 1.75
CA GLY A 42 -4.20 5.27 2.93
C GLY A 42 -3.52 5.71 4.23
N GLU A 43 -4.27 5.68 5.33
CA GLU A 43 -3.69 5.97 6.66
C GLU A 43 -3.03 4.74 7.28
N ASP A 44 -3.42 3.53 6.88
CA ASP A 44 -2.98 2.30 7.52
C ASP A 44 -1.52 1.97 7.21
N ILE A 45 -0.75 1.68 8.27
CA ILE A 45 0.65 1.29 8.14
C ILE A 45 0.79 -0.16 7.67
N ASP A 46 -0.24 -0.99 7.85
CA ASP A 46 -0.29 -2.36 7.37
C ASP A 46 -0.07 -2.41 5.85
N LEU A 47 -0.58 -1.42 5.12
CA LEU A 47 -0.34 -1.28 3.68
C LEU A 47 1.16 -1.16 3.36
N LEU A 48 1.92 -0.39 4.13
CA LEU A 48 3.36 -0.23 3.92
C LEU A 48 4.11 -1.53 4.19
N VAL A 49 3.75 -2.22 5.27
CA VAL A 49 4.36 -3.50 5.66
C VAL A 49 4.09 -4.55 4.58
N ILE A 50 2.86 -4.63 4.08
CA ILE A 50 2.48 -5.57 3.02
C ILE A 50 3.20 -5.22 1.70
N ILE A 51 3.33 -3.94 1.33
CA ILE A 51 4.13 -3.52 0.16
C ILE A 51 5.58 -3.98 0.31
N ALA A 52 6.20 -3.73 1.47
CA ALA A 52 7.60 -4.10 1.72
C ALA A 52 7.83 -5.61 1.70
N ALA A 53 6.84 -6.40 2.12
CA ALA A 53 6.86 -7.85 2.01
C ALA A 53 6.66 -8.35 0.57
N SER A 54 5.88 -7.63 -0.24
CA SER A 54 5.43 -8.10 -1.55
C SER A 54 6.35 -7.70 -2.70
N THR A 55 7.10 -6.61 -2.58
CA THR A 55 7.96 -6.12 -3.67
C THR A 55 9.17 -5.32 -3.17
N ASN A 56 10.21 -5.28 -4.02
CA ASN A 56 11.36 -4.39 -3.88
C ASN A 56 11.29 -3.21 -4.86
N SER A 57 10.18 -3.05 -5.58
CA SER A 57 10.02 -2.00 -6.57
C SER A 57 10.09 -0.63 -5.91
N GLU A 58 10.86 0.26 -6.54
CA GLU A 58 10.91 1.69 -6.20
C GLU A 58 9.74 2.45 -6.85
N ASN A 59 8.89 1.79 -7.64
CA ASN A 59 7.80 2.42 -8.37
C ASN A 59 6.46 2.36 -7.64
N ILE A 60 6.37 1.68 -6.50
CA ILE A 60 5.16 1.61 -5.68
C ILE A 60 5.37 2.38 -4.38
N PHE A 61 4.54 3.40 -4.18
CA PHE A 61 4.60 4.30 -3.04
C PHE A 61 3.32 4.23 -2.21
N LEU A 62 3.44 4.33 -0.90
CA LEU A 62 2.35 4.66 0.00
C LEU A 62 2.40 6.15 0.31
N LEU A 63 1.37 6.89 -0.11
CA LEU A 63 1.07 8.21 0.41
C LEU A 63 0.24 8.03 1.68
N LYS A 64 0.90 8.15 2.83
CA LYS A 64 0.26 8.15 4.12
C LYS A 64 -0.36 9.52 4.35
N SER A 65 -1.69 9.59 4.21
CA SER A 65 -2.45 10.77 4.55
C SER A 65 -2.25 11.07 6.04
N GLY A 66 -1.82 12.29 6.36
CA GLY A 66 -1.59 12.71 7.74
C GLY A 66 -2.89 12.72 8.54
N ARG A 67 -2.87 12.21 9.78
CA ARG A 67 -3.97 12.44 10.73
C ARG A 67 -3.73 13.79 11.40
N SER A 68 -4.64 14.75 11.27
CA SER A 68 -4.59 16.10 11.89
C SER A 68 -3.54 17.07 11.30
N LYS A 69 -2.63 17.64 12.13
CA LYS A 69 -1.61 18.64 11.76
C LYS A 69 -0.32 18.02 11.17
N ALA A 70 -0.26 16.70 11.03
CA ALA A 70 0.88 16.03 10.44
C ALA A 70 0.83 16.18 8.92
N GLU A 71 1.97 16.49 8.30
CA GLU A 71 2.10 16.54 6.84
C GLU A 71 1.94 15.14 6.24
N ASP A 72 1.46 15.09 5.00
CA ASP A 72 1.43 13.84 4.25
C ASP A 72 2.84 13.32 4.03
N ALA A 73 3.02 12.01 4.23
CA ALA A 73 4.32 11.36 4.11
C ALA A 73 4.28 10.31 3.00
N LEU A 74 5.33 10.29 2.17
CA LEU A 74 5.48 9.32 1.09
C LEU A 74 6.51 8.27 1.48
N TYR A 75 6.13 7.00 1.40
CA TYR A 75 6.99 5.86 1.72
C TYR A 75 7.07 4.91 0.52
N CYS A 76 8.21 4.26 0.31
CA CYS A 76 8.29 3.07 -0.55
C CYS A 76 9.09 1.96 0.13
N ALA A 77 9.05 0.76 -0.44
CA ALA A 77 9.76 -0.41 0.10
C ALA A 77 11.28 -0.20 0.18
N ALA A 78 11.85 0.67 -0.66
CA ALA A 78 13.27 1.01 -0.61
C ALA A 78 13.60 1.98 0.54
N THR A 79 12.70 2.93 0.86
CA THR A 79 12.90 3.90 1.95
C THR A 79 13.04 3.23 3.32
N LEU A 80 12.41 2.08 3.52
CA LEU A 80 12.46 1.34 4.79
C LEU A 80 13.84 0.74 5.10
N ASN A 81 14.75 0.66 4.12
CA ASN A 81 16.11 0.14 4.27
C ASN A 81 16.17 -1.22 5.01
N ILE A 82 15.17 -2.08 4.78
CA ILE A 82 15.06 -3.39 5.45
C ILE A 82 16.09 -4.33 4.84
N ALA A 83 16.93 -4.91 5.69
CA ALA A 83 17.92 -5.90 5.26
C ALA A 83 17.23 -7.09 4.56
N PRO A 84 17.82 -7.66 3.49
CA PRO A 84 17.18 -8.73 2.71
C PRO A 84 16.71 -9.93 3.56
N GLN A 85 17.50 -10.30 4.59
CA GLN A 85 17.17 -11.38 5.52
C GLN A 85 15.96 -11.11 6.43
N ILE A 86 15.68 -9.82 6.71
CA ILE A 86 14.52 -9.40 7.50
C ILE A 86 13.28 -9.32 6.60
N ARG A 87 13.44 -8.89 5.34
CA ARG A 87 12.32 -8.68 4.41
C ARG A 87 11.48 -9.93 4.19
N GLY A 88 12.13 -11.08 3.98
CA GLY A 88 11.42 -12.37 3.83
C GLY A 88 10.63 -12.79 5.07
N ASN A 89 10.92 -12.20 6.23
CA ASN A 89 10.28 -12.48 7.51
C ASN A 89 9.48 -11.28 8.06
N ILE A 90 9.31 -10.19 7.30
CA ILE A 90 8.77 -8.94 7.85
C ILE A 90 7.33 -9.10 8.34
N LEU A 91 6.49 -9.85 7.63
CA LEU A 91 5.13 -10.13 8.06
C LEU A 91 5.09 -10.93 9.37
N PHE A 92 6.02 -11.89 9.52
CA PHE A 92 6.16 -12.64 10.75
C PHE A 92 6.57 -11.71 11.89
N LEU A 93 7.61 -10.88 11.69
CA LEU A 93 8.07 -9.94 12.71
C LEU A 93 7.00 -8.92 13.10
N TYR A 94 6.24 -8.41 12.13
CA TYR A 94 5.15 -7.46 12.36
C TYR A 94 4.01 -8.09 13.17
N ALA A 95 3.65 -9.35 12.88
CA ALA A 95 2.66 -10.06 13.68
C ALA A 95 3.06 -10.22 15.16
N PHE A 96 4.36 -10.22 15.47
CA PHE A 96 4.87 -10.28 16.85
C PHE A 96 4.98 -8.92 17.53
N SER A 97 5.10 -7.81 16.77
CA SER A 97 5.18 -6.48 17.37
C SER A 97 3.83 -5.96 17.87
N GLY A 98 2.73 -6.50 17.33
CA GLY A 98 1.45 -5.81 17.35
C GLY A 98 1.53 -4.49 16.58
#